data_AF-A0A443STB1-F1
#
_entry.id   AF-A0A443STB1-F1
#
_cell.length_a   1.000
_cell.length_b   1.000
_cell.length_c   1.000
_cell.angle_alpha   90.00
_cell.angle_beta   90.00
_cell.angle_gamma   90.00
#
_symmetry.space_group_name_H-M   'P 1'
#
loop_
_entity.id
_entity.type
_entity.pdbx_description
1 polymer ?
#
loop_
_entity_poly.entity_id
_entity_poly.type
_entity_poly.pdbx_seq_one_letter_code
_entity_poly.pdbx_strand_id
1 'polypeptide(L)'
;MEQIWNEQFNKLFHIFPHNWRLLQTEQRPFGGNILYNYNDSAKVRFCCDSCGHGWTSMKGRVAFFFDITFPGIVAYTLFGQKCQKCETECYEEAMWYPEEVAKVLHNVRNEIGHIFYGLYFKPKEKMRRAGKPRTPHNSNLCQACKDGICADK
;
A
#
# COMPACT_ATOMS: atom_id res chain seq x y z
N MET A 1 4.07 -12.15 5.32
CA MET A 1 3.07 -11.13 4.92
C MET A 1 2.66 -11.27 3.45
N GLU A 2 3.61 -11.49 2.55
CA GLU A 2 3.38 -11.68 1.10
C GLU A 2 2.27 -12.68 0.75
N GLN A 3 2.15 -13.79 1.49
CA GLN A 3 1.08 -14.76 1.30
C GLN A 3 -0.33 -14.15 1.42
N ILE A 4 -0.56 -13.30 2.44
CA ILE A 4 -1.87 -12.66 2.66
C ILE A 4 -2.21 -11.74 1.48
N TRP A 5 -1.23 -10.99 0.98
CA TRP A 5 -1.41 -10.12 -0.19
C TRP A 5 -1.80 -10.91 -1.42
N ASN A 6 -1.07 -11.99 -1.73
CA ASN A 6 -1.35 -12.85 -2.88
C ASN A 6 -2.71 -13.55 -2.78
N GLU A 7 -3.06 -14.10 -1.61
CA GLU A 7 -4.35 -14.77 -1.40
C GLU A 7 -5.53 -13.81 -1.59
N GLN A 8 -5.46 -12.61 -0.99
CA GLN A 8 -6.51 -11.60 -1.13
C GLN A 8 -6.58 -11.06 -2.56
N PHE A 9 -5.43 -10.87 -3.21
CA PHE A 9 -5.37 -10.43 -4.59
C PHE A 9 -6.04 -11.43 -5.53
N ASN A 10 -5.67 -12.71 -5.46
CA ASN A 10 -6.26 -13.76 -6.29
C ASN A 10 -7.78 -13.85 -6.09
N LYS A 11 -8.25 -13.74 -4.84
CA LYS A 11 -9.69 -13.70 -4.52
C LYS A 11 -10.40 -12.49 -5.13
N LEU A 12 -9.76 -11.33 -5.27
CA LEU A 12 -10.41 -10.11 -5.78
C LEU A 12 -10.31 -9.96 -7.30
N PHE A 13 -9.23 -10.43 -7.91
CA PHE A 13 -8.90 -10.21 -9.32
C PHE A 13 -9.38 -11.32 -10.26
N HIS A 14 -9.80 -12.49 -9.74
CA HIS A 14 -10.33 -13.60 -10.57
C HIS A 14 -11.56 -13.23 -11.40
N ILE A 15 -12.25 -12.14 -11.06
CA ILE A 15 -13.44 -11.65 -11.76
C ILE A 15 -13.11 -10.94 -13.08
N PHE A 16 -11.85 -10.54 -13.28
CA PHE A 16 -11.44 -9.90 -14.53
C PHE A 16 -11.14 -10.94 -15.61
N PRO A 17 -11.40 -10.62 -16.89
CA PRO A 17 -11.12 -11.54 -17.98
C PRO A 17 -9.61 -11.72 -18.24
N HIS A 18 -8.77 -10.77 -17.83
CA HIS A 18 -7.30 -10.89 -17.94
C HIS A 18 -6.72 -11.54 -16.69
N ASN A 19 -5.65 -12.32 -16.89
CA ASN A 19 -4.82 -12.78 -15.80
C ASN A 19 -3.98 -11.63 -15.27
N TRP A 20 -4.17 -11.28 -14.00
CA TRP A 20 -3.39 -10.28 -13.30
C TRP A 20 -2.37 -10.93 -12.38
N ARG A 21 -1.18 -10.32 -12.26
CA ARG A 21 -0.11 -10.72 -11.35
C ARG A 21 0.17 -9.61 -10.35
N LEU A 22 0.42 -9.99 -9.10
CA LEU A 22 0.83 -9.07 -8.05
C LEU A 22 2.34 -9.17 -7.84
N LEU A 23 3.04 -8.03 -7.81
CA LEU A 23 4.49 -7.96 -7.61
C LEU A 23 4.83 -6.92 -6.54
N GLN A 24 5.56 -7.30 -5.50
CA GLN A 24 6.09 -6.33 -4.55
C GLN A 24 7.35 -5.67 -5.11
N THR A 25 7.47 -4.35 -4.94
CA THR A 25 8.63 -3.57 -5.38
C THR A 25 9.03 -2.57 -4.28
N GLU A 26 10.33 -2.29 -4.17
CA GLU A 26 10.85 -1.28 -3.24
C GLU A 26 10.77 0.14 -3.81
N GLN A 27 10.77 0.25 -5.13
CA GLN A 27 10.77 1.50 -5.86
C GLN A 27 9.72 1.46 -6.96
N ARG A 28 9.27 2.65 -7.39
CA ARG A 28 8.43 2.76 -8.58
C ARG A 28 9.12 2.03 -9.74
N PRO A 29 8.44 1.09 -10.42
CA PRO A 29 9.03 0.39 -11.55
C PRO A 29 9.58 1.39 -12.57
N PHE A 30 10.86 1.25 -12.92
CA PHE A 30 11.50 2.06 -13.96
C PHE A 30 11.19 1.46 -15.34
N GLY A 31 10.55 2.25 -16.20
CA GLY A 31 10.26 1.86 -17.58
C GLY A 31 8.78 1.94 -17.92
N GLY A 32 8.44 2.86 -18.83
CA GLY A 32 7.10 3.05 -19.37
C GLY A 32 6.47 4.38 -18.95
N ASN A 33 6.18 5.25 -19.92
CA ASN A 33 5.47 6.52 -19.70
C ASN A 33 3.98 6.33 -19.31
N ILE A 34 3.49 5.09 -19.17
CA ILE A 34 2.06 4.75 -19.09
C ILE A 34 1.76 3.70 -18.00
N LEU A 35 2.45 3.75 -16.85
CA LEU A 35 1.98 3.00 -15.67
C LEU A 35 1.01 3.88 -14.87
N TYR A 36 -0.23 3.43 -14.74
CA TYR A 36 -1.21 4.06 -13.86
C TYR A 36 -0.77 3.91 -12.41
N ASN A 37 -1.01 4.94 -11.60
CA ASN A 37 -0.64 4.94 -10.19
C ASN A 37 -1.87 5.12 -9.30
N TYR A 38 -1.91 4.38 -8.20
CA TYR A 38 -2.97 4.51 -7.19
C TYR A 38 -2.40 4.38 -5.79
N ASN A 39 -2.63 5.39 -4.94
CA ASN A 39 -2.10 5.40 -3.58
C ASN A 39 -3.23 5.19 -2.57
N ASP A 40 -2.96 4.40 -1.53
CA ASP A 40 -3.90 4.22 -0.42
C ASP A 40 -3.22 4.26 0.94
N SER A 41 -4.06 4.44 1.96
CA SER A 41 -3.67 4.50 3.36
C SER A 41 -4.40 3.44 4.18
N ALA A 42 -3.71 2.95 5.19
CA ALA A 42 -4.23 1.99 6.14
C ALA A 42 -3.72 2.26 7.56
N LYS A 43 -4.37 1.61 8.52
CA LYS A 43 -3.77 1.40 9.84
C LYS A 43 -2.74 0.27 9.75
N VAL A 44 -1.54 0.51 10.24
CA VAL A 44 -0.45 -0.47 10.28
C VAL A 44 0.29 -0.41 11.62
N ARG A 45 1.09 -1.43 11.91
CA ARG A 45 2.05 -1.44 13.02
C ARG A 45 3.48 -1.44 12.50
N PHE A 46 4.39 -0.95 13.32
CA PHE A 46 5.82 -1.05 13.12
C PHE A 46 6.43 -1.58 14.42
N CYS A 47 7.56 -2.27 14.30
CA CYS A 47 8.41 -2.64 15.41
C CYS A 47 9.85 -2.34 14.99
N CYS A 48 10.59 -1.61 15.80
CA CYS A 48 11.99 -1.37 15.52
C CYS A 48 12.81 -2.62 15.82
N ASP A 49 13.53 -3.12 14.84
CA ASP A 49 14.38 -4.31 15.01
C ASP A 49 15.54 -4.06 15.98
N SER A 50 16.04 -2.82 16.05
CA SER A 50 17.18 -2.47 16.92
C SER A 50 16.82 -2.31 18.40
N CYS A 51 15.64 -1.79 18.73
CA CYS A 51 15.27 -1.45 20.12
C CYS A 51 13.94 -2.03 20.61
N GLY A 52 13.21 -2.78 19.78
CA GLY A 52 11.92 -3.37 20.12
C GLY A 52 10.78 -2.34 20.30
N HIS A 53 11.02 -1.07 20.01
CA HIS A 53 9.98 -0.04 20.11
C HIS A 53 8.90 -0.28 19.06
N GLY A 54 7.70 -0.65 19.51
CA GLY A 54 6.52 -0.82 18.66
C GLY A 54 5.64 0.43 18.61
N TRP A 55 5.14 0.78 17.43
CA TRP A 55 4.15 1.85 17.27
C TRP A 55 3.08 1.51 16.24
N THR A 56 1.97 2.24 16.30
CA THR A 56 0.86 2.12 15.34
C THR A 56 0.78 3.40 14.54
N SER A 57 0.62 3.29 13.23
CA SER A 57 0.38 4.43 12.36
C SER A 57 -0.98 4.30 11.68
N MET A 58 -1.77 5.38 11.71
CA MET A 58 -2.99 5.49 10.91
C MET A 58 -2.69 5.94 9.47
N LYS A 59 -1.41 6.20 9.15
CA LYS A 59 -0.90 6.61 7.83
C LYS A 59 0.13 5.60 7.31
N GLY A 60 -0.13 4.29 7.46
CA GLY A 60 0.59 3.30 6.65
C GLY A 60 0.25 3.52 5.19
N ARG A 61 1.25 3.55 4.31
CA ARG A 61 1.06 3.91 2.90
C ARG A 61 1.39 2.73 2.00
N VAL A 62 0.60 2.58 0.95
CA VAL A 62 0.88 1.70 -0.18
C VAL A 62 0.71 2.51 -1.47
N ALA A 63 1.63 2.31 -2.40
CA ALA A 63 1.48 2.76 -3.79
C ALA A 63 1.29 1.51 -4.66
N PHE A 64 0.36 1.59 -5.58
CA PHE A 64 0.14 0.60 -6.62
C PHE A 64 0.49 1.20 -7.97
N PHE A 65 1.15 0.39 -8.80
CA PHE A 65 1.47 0.70 -10.19
C PHE A 65 0.94 -0.41 -11.04
N PHE A 66 0.15 -0.11 -12.07
CA PHE A 66 -0.47 -1.17 -12.83
C PHE A 66 -0.63 -0.82 -14.30
N ASP A 67 -0.65 -1.87 -15.11
CA ASP A 67 -0.86 -1.80 -16.55
C ASP A 67 -1.43 -3.12 -17.06
N ILE A 68 -2.22 -3.01 -18.12
CA ILE A 68 -2.77 -4.13 -18.86
C ILE A 68 -1.79 -4.56 -19.95
N THR A 69 -0.62 -5.05 -19.52
CA THR A 69 0.20 -5.92 -20.39
C THR A 69 -0.46 -7.30 -20.46
N PHE A 70 -0.11 -8.17 -21.41
CA PHE A 70 -0.62 -9.55 -21.43
C PHE A 70 0.49 -10.49 -20.93
N PRO A 71 0.50 -10.91 -19.64
CA PRO A 71 -0.52 -10.75 -18.59
C PRO A 71 -0.46 -9.41 -17.85
N GLY A 72 -1.58 -9.00 -17.24
CA GLY A 72 -1.70 -7.72 -16.54
C GLY A 72 -0.86 -7.72 -15.26
N ILE A 73 -0.30 -6.56 -14.90
CA ILE A 73 0.61 -6.44 -13.76
C ILE A 73 0.08 -5.40 -12.79
N VAL A 74 0.06 -5.76 -11.50
CA VAL A 74 -0.06 -4.83 -10.38
C VAL A 74 1.21 -4.93 -9.54
N ALA A 75 2.07 -3.93 -9.66
CA ALA A 75 3.19 -3.73 -8.77
C ALA A 75 2.75 -2.92 -7.53
N TYR A 76 3.31 -3.20 -6.36
CA TYR A 76 3.02 -2.43 -5.15
C TYR A 76 4.24 -2.20 -4.27
N THR A 77 4.28 -1.04 -3.63
CA THR A 77 5.32 -0.65 -2.67
C THR A 77 4.70 -0.36 -1.32
N LEU A 78 5.21 -1.01 -0.27
CA LEU A 78 4.84 -0.75 1.12
C LEU A 78 5.86 0.19 1.74
N PHE A 79 5.42 1.34 2.20
CA PHE A 79 6.33 2.35 2.74
C PHE A 79 6.56 2.16 4.24
N GLY A 80 7.82 2.24 4.63
CA GLY A 80 8.27 2.13 6.00
C GLY A 80 8.26 3.44 6.80
N GLN A 81 8.59 3.32 8.09
CA GLN A 81 8.80 4.47 8.98
C GLN A 81 10.07 4.27 9.83
N LYS A 82 10.85 5.34 10.02
CA LYS A 82 12.00 5.34 10.91
C LYS A 82 11.53 5.27 12.37
N CYS A 83 12.28 4.54 13.20
CA CYS A 83 12.03 4.52 14.63
C CYS A 83 12.33 5.88 15.26
N GLN A 84 11.39 6.41 16.05
CA GLN A 84 11.58 7.69 16.76
C GLN A 84 12.59 7.64 17.92
N LYS A 85 12.97 6.44 18.37
CA LYS A 85 13.89 6.24 19.50
C LYS A 85 15.33 5.93 19.08
N CYS A 86 15.55 5.70 17.79
CA CYS A 86 16.85 5.34 17.24
C CYS A 86 17.27 6.38 16.22
N GLU A 87 18.56 6.70 16.19
CA GLU A 87 19.17 7.51 15.12
C GLU A 87 19.52 6.63 13.92
N THR A 88 18.54 5.85 13.45
CA THR A 88 18.72 4.97 12.29
C THR A 88 18.27 5.66 11.00
N GLU A 89 19.05 5.47 9.94
CA GLU A 89 18.66 5.89 8.60
C GLU A 89 17.77 4.86 7.88
N CYS A 90 17.62 3.66 8.45
CA CYS A 90 16.77 2.61 7.89
C CYS A 90 15.29 2.81 8.25
N TYR A 91 14.41 2.44 7.32
CA TYR A 91 12.97 2.39 7.55
C TYR A 91 12.56 1.02 8.06
N GLU A 92 11.71 0.97 9.08
CA GLU A 92 11.07 -0.27 9.52
C GLU A 92 9.93 -0.64 8.59
N GLU A 93 9.82 -1.92 8.24
CA GLU A 93 8.71 -2.43 7.45
C GLU A 93 7.38 -2.35 8.21
N ALA A 94 6.32 -2.01 7.48
CA ALA A 94 4.97 -1.95 8.05
C ALA A 94 4.38 -3.36 8.16
N MET A 95 3.91 -3.72 9.35
CA MET A 95 3.03 -4.86 9.58
C MET A 95 1.57 -4.47 9.29
N TRP A 96 1.00 -5.08 8.25
CA TRP A 96 -0.37 -4.83 7.82
C TRP A 96 -1.37 -5.81 8.44
N TYR A 97 -2.56 -5.31 8.76
CA TYR A 97 -3.67 -6.16 9.18
C TYR A 97 -4.35 -6.79 7.95
N PRO A 98 -4.79 -8.06 8.01
CA PRO A 98 -5.41 -8.73 6.87
C PRO A 98 -6.59 -7.97 6.26
N GLU A 99 -7.44 -7.35 7.08
CA GLU A 99 -8.58 -6.56 6.60
C GLU A 99 -8.17 -5.23 5.96
N GLU A 100 -7.05 -4.64 6.39
CA GLU A 100 -6.50 -3.44 5.74
C GLU A 100 -5.89 -3.78 4.38
N VAL A 101 -5.24 -4.95 4.27
CA VAL A 101 -4.77 -5.51 2.98
C VAL A 101 -5.96 -5.72 2.04
N ALA A 102 -7.02 -6.38 2.50
CA ALA A 102 -8.23 -6.60 1.71
C ALA A 102 -8.86 -5.29 1.23
N LYS A 103 -8.93 -4.27 2.10
CA LYS A 103 -9.45 -2.93 1.75
C LYS A 103 -8.63 -2.26 0.65
N VAL A 104 -7.31 -2.17 0.81
CA VAL A 104 -6.47 -1.45 -0.19
C VAL A 104 -6.45 -2.20 -1.53
N LEU A 105 -6.48 -3.54 -1.50
CA LEU A 105 -6.58 -4.36 -2.71
C LEU A 105 -7.95 -4.24 -3.38
N HIS A 106 -9.03 -4.15 -2.62
CA HIS A 106 -10.37 -3.89 -3.16
C HIS A 106 -10.43 -2.52 -3.85
N ASN A 107 -9.82 -1.50 -3.24
CA ASN A 107 -9.76 -0.15 -3.80
C ASN A 107 -8.99 -0.10 -5.13
N VAL A 108 -7.78 -0.70 -5.22
CA VAL A 108 -7.03 -0.73 -6.48
C VAL A 108 -7.71 -1.61 -7.54
N ARG A 109 -8.34 -2.71 -7.14
CA ARG A 109 -9.16 -3.54 -8.04
C ARG A 109 -10.30 -2.72 -8.66
N ASN A 110 -10.99 -1.90 -7.87
CA ASN A 110 -12.05 -1.04 -8.39
C ASN A 110 -11.50 0.02 -9.37
N GLU A 111 -10.33 0.60 -9.09
CA GLU A 111 -9.65 1.54 -9.98
C GLU A 111 -9.28 0.88 -11.33
N ILE A 112 -8.66 -0.30 -11.28
CA ILE A 112 -8.33 -1.10 -12.47
C ILE A 112 -9.58 -1.48 -13.27
N GLY A 113 -10.62 -1.90 -12.56
CA GLY A 113 -11.95 -2.19 -13.11
C GLY A 113 -12.54 -1.02 -13.89
N HIS A 114 -12.42 0.18 -13.33
CA HIS A 114 -12.88 1.41 -13.96
C HIS A 114 -12.06 1.74 -15.21
N ILE A 115 -10.73 1.77 -15.09
CA ILE A 115 -9.81 2.20 -16.16
C ILE A 115 -9.83 1.26 -17.36
N PHE A 116 -9.77 -0.06 -17.15
CA PHE A 116 -9.57 -1.01 -18.26
C PHE A 116 -10.83 -1.77 -18.68
N TYR A 117 -11.88 -1.79 -17.85
CA TYR A 117 -13.07 -2.61 -18.08
C TYR A 117 -14.37 -1.81 -18.10
N GLY A 118 -14.31 -0.49 -17.91
CA GLY A 118 -15.50 0.37 -17.87
C GLY A 118 -16.46 0.04 -16.71
N LEU A 119 -16.00 -0.68 -15.69
CA LEU A 119 -16.82 -1.08 -14.56
C LEU A 119 -16.93 0.07 -13.56
N TYR A 120 -18.16 0.45 -13.21
CA TYR A 120 -18.38 1.45 -12.18
C TYR A 120 -18.55 0.78 -10.82
N PHE A 121 -17.61 1.07 -9.91
CA PHE A 121 -17.66 0.60 -8.53
C PHE A 121 -17.93 1.75 -7.56
N LYS A 122 -18.39 1.41 -6.35
CA LYS A 122 -18.64 2.39 -5.28
C LYS A 122 -17.38 3.25 -5.01
N PRO A 123 -17.55 4.48 -4.48
CA PRO A 123 -16.43 5.34 -4.11
C PRO A 123 -15.41 4.62 -3.20
N LYS A 124 -14.13 5.00 -3.34
CA LYS A 124 -13.01 4.49 -2.52
C LYS A 124 -13.40 4.30 -1.05
N GLU A 125 -13.17 3.10 -0.52
CA GLU A 125 -13.37 2.84 0.91
C GLU A 125 -12.25 3.51 1.71
N LYS A 126 -12.61 4.62 2.38
CA LYS A 126 -11.70 5.43 3.21
C LYS A 126 -11.71 5.03 4.69
N MET A 127 -12.67 4.20 5.09
CA MET A 127 -12.78 3.70 6.46
C MET A 127 -11.57 2.81 6.77
N ARG A 128 -10.89 3.13 7.87
CA ARG A 128 -9.76 2.36 8.38
C ARG A 128 -10.20 1.64 9.65
N ARG A 129 -9.53 0.55 10.00
CA ARG A 129 -9.66 -0.08 11.31
C ARG A 129 -9.49 1.00 12.38
N ALA A 130 -10.42 1.06 13.32
CA ALA A 130 -10.38 2.05 14.39
C ALA A 130 -9.05 2.01 15.15
N GLY A 131 -8.52 3.18 15.48
CA GLY A 131 -7.28 3.33 16.23
C GLY A 131 -7.35 4.56 17.13
N LYS A 132 -6.59 4.53 18.23
CA LYS A 132 -6.34 5.68 19.10
C LYS A 132 -4.87 6.08 18.96
N PRO A 133 -4.48 6.72 17.84
CA PRO A 133 -3.09 7.15 17.64
C PRO A 133 -2.70 8.07 18.80
N ARG A 134 -1.59 7.77 19.44
CA ARG A 134 -1.09 8.55 20.59
C ARG A 134 -0.29 9.77 20.17
N THR A 135 0.21 9.77 18.95
CA THR A 135 1.07 10.82 18.40
C THR A 135 0.61 11.22 16.99
N PRO A 136 0.79 12.50 16.62
CA PRO A 136 0.55 12.95 15.25
C PRO A 136 1.53 12.29 14.29
N HIS A 137 1.20 12.34 13.00
CA HIS A 137 2.09 11.88 11.95
C HIS A 137 3.36 12.74 11.89
N ASN A 138 4.53 12.11 11.87
CA ASN A 138 5.81 12.79 11.68
C ASN A 138 6.36 12.50 10.27
N SER A 139 6.30 13.49 9.40
CA SER A 139 6.74 13.39 8.00
C SER A 139 8.26 13.21 7.85
N ASN A 140 9.05 13.56 8.87
CA ASN A 140 10.50 13.32 8.86
C ASN A 140 10.86 11.84 9.01
N LEU A 141 10.00 11.06 9.65
CA LEU A 141 10.20 9.64 9.86
C LEU A 141 9.47 8.77 8.82
N CYS A 142 8.70 9.36 7.91
CA CYS A 142 7.87 8.62 6.97
C CYS A 142 8.50 8.55 5.58
N GLN A 143 8.80 7.33 5.11
CA GLN A 143 9.35 7.10 3.77
C GLN A 143 8.45 7.69 2.68
N ALA A 144 7.15 7.42 2.74
CA ALA A 144 6.18 7.95 1.77
C ALA A 144 6.12 9.49 1.73
N CYS A 145 6.43 10.19 2.83
CA CYS A 145 6.55 11.66 2.79
C CYS A 145 7.82 12.11 2.08
N LYS A 146 8.95 11.40 2.28
CA LYS A 146 10.21 11.66 1.58
C LYS A 146 10.08 11.38 0.07
N ASP A 147 9.27 10.41 -0.29
CA ASP A 147 9.02 10.02 -1.69
C ASP A 147 7.87 10.83 -2.34
N GLY A 148 7.30 11.81 -1.64
CA GLY A 148 6.25 12.69 -2.18
C GLY A 148 4.86 12.04 -2.37
N ILE A 149 4.61 10.88 -1.76
CA ILE A 149 3.39 10.08 -1.91
C ILE A 149 2.27 10.51 -0.95
N CYS A 150 2.62 11.04 0.23
CA CYS A 150 1.63 11.50 1.20
C CYS A 150 0.91 12.78 0.75
N ALA A 151 -0.42 12.73 0.62
CA ALA A 151 -1.26 13.90 0.32
C ALA A 151 -1.35 14.91 1.46
N ASP A 152 -1.33 14.44 2.72
CA ASP A 152 -1.37 15.28 3.91
C ASP A 152 -0.01 15.17 4.61
N LYS A 153 0.85 16.17 4.42
CA LYS A 153 2.17 16.27 5.09
C LYS A 153 2.01 16.38 6.60
#